data_AF-A0AAJ0MJF2-F1
#
_entry.id   AF-A0AAJ0MJF2-F1
#
_cell.length_a   1.000
_cell.length_b   1.000
_cell.length_c   1.000
_cell.angle_alpha   90.00
_cell.angle_beta   90.00
_cell.angle_gamma   90.00
#
_symmetry.space_group_name_H-M   'P 1'
#
loop_
_entity.id
_entity.type
_entity.pdbx_description
1 polymer ?
#
loop_
_entity_poly.entity_id
_entity_poly.type
_entity_poly.pdbx_seq_one_letter_code
_entity_poly.pdbx_strand_id
1 'polypeptide(L)'
;MALKKADVSARESTTRSTAIYFGAKSNAPDTSAGVEEIGQVSFDFTSVDMAGFEKKNLKEGRGKVKYKVEYEVNVDFRSDVGVLRCFCTSRGKTIGATSLHFSDLTT
;
A
#
# COMPACT_ATOMS: atom_id res chain seq x y z
N MET A 1 1.84 8.72 9.59
CA MET A 1 2.41 8.12 8.37
C MET A 1 3.11 6.83 8.77
N ALA A 2 2.83 5.70 8.12
CA ALA A 2 3.32 4.39 8.55
C ALA A 2 4.34 3.83 7.54
N LEU A 3 5.55 3.52 8.03
CA LEU A 3 6.57 2.85 7.24
C LEU A 3 6.25 1.35 7.16
N LYS A 4 6.17 0.81 5.95
CA LYS A 4 5.94 -0.62 5.68
C LYS A 4 7.15 -1.22 5.00
N LYS A 5 7.42 -2.48 5.32
CA LYS A 5 8.49 -3.27 4.69
C LYS A 5 7.86 -4.47 4.02
N ALA A 6 8.24 -4.75 2.77
CA ALA A 6 7.81 -5.93 2.07
C ALA A 6 8.98 -6.59 1.34
N ASP A 7 8.99 -7.92 1.40
CA ASP A 7 9.77 -8.73 0.46
C ASP A 7 8.92 -8.95 -0.79
N VAL A 8 9.44 -8.55 -1.94
CA VAL A 8 8.79 -8.72 -3.24
C VAL A 8 9.64 -9.68 -4.07
N SER A 9 9.07 -10.82 -4.45
CA SER A 9 9.70 -11.76 -5.37
C SER A 9 9.32 -11.40 -6.80
N ALA A 10 10.28 -11.41 -7.73
CA ALA A 10 10.01 -11.15 -9.15
C ALA A 10 9.05 -12.19 -9.81
N ARG A 11 8.71 -13.27 -9.09
CA ARG A 11 7.78 -14.31 -9.56
C ARG A 11 6.51 -14.45 -8.70
N GLU A 12 6.37 -13.69 -7.62
CA GLU A 12 5.15 -13.67 -6.78
C GLU A 12 4.39 -12.37 -6.98
N SER A 13 3.11 -12.34 -6.59
CA SER A 13 2.24 -11.18 -6.74
C SER A 13 2.91 -9.88 -6.27
N THR A 14 3.02 -8.93 -7.20
CA THR A 14 3.55 -7.57 -6.97
C THR A 14 2.48 -6.66 -6.37
N THR A 15 1.29 -7.19 -6.13
CA THR A 15 0.18 -6.48 -5.49
C THR A 15 0.24 -6.63 -3.98
N ARG A 16 0.21 -5.51 -3.26
CA ARG A 16 0.12 -5.47 -1.79
C ARG A 16 -1.10 -4.69 -1.37
N SER A 17 -1.83 -5.22 -0.42
CA SER A 17 -3.09 -4.63 0.01
C SER A 17 -3.05 -4.23 1.48
N THR A 18 -3.73 -3.14 1.82
CA THR A 18 -3.92 -2.65 3.18
C THR A 18 -5.40 -2.39 3.40
N ALA A 19 -5.93 -2.83 4.54
CA ALA A 19 -7.30 -2.52 4.93
C ALA A 19 -7.43 -1.05 5.33
N ILE A 20 -8.56 -0.44 5.00
CA ILE A 20 -9.00 0.85 5.49
C ILE A 20 -10.03 0.61 6.58
N TYR A 21 -9.83 1.27 7.70
CA TYR A 21 -10.75 1.23 8.83
C TYR A 21 -11.38 2.61 9.06
N PHE A 22 -12.66 2.61 9.40
CA PHE A 22 -13.40 3.79 9.83
C PHE A 22 -13.81 3.62 11.30
N GLY A 23 -13.72 4.70 12.08
CA GLY A 23 -14.23 4.72 13.45
C GLY A 23 -14.84 6.08 13.77
N ALA A 24 -16.05 6.09 14.32
CA ALA A 24 -16.78 7.32 14.65
C ALA A 24 -16.23 8.03 15.90
N LYS A 25 -15.32 7.39 16.65
CA LYS A 25 -14.70 7.96 17.87
C LYS A 25 -13.31 8.50 17.53
N SER A 26 -13.09 9.78 17.82
CA SER A 26 -11.82 10.50 17.62
C SER A 26 -10.60 9.86 18.31
N ASN A 27 -10.82 8.96 19.27
CA ASN A 27 -9.79 8.42 20.15
C ASN A 27 -9.66 6.89 20.11
N ALA A 28 -10.19 6.15 19.12
CA ALA A 28 -10.07 4.69 19.14
C ALA A 28 -8.62 4.25 18.84
N PRO A 29 -7.82 3.81 19.83
CA PRO A 29 -6.43 3.39 19.63
C PRO A 29 -6.35 1.88 19.38
N ASP A 30 -7.46 1.16 19.57
CA ASP A 30 -7.56 -0.29 19.53
C ASP A 30 -8.73 -0.71 18.66
N THR A 31 -8.43 -1.60 17.71
CA THR A 31 -9.30 -2.15 16.66
C THR A 31 -10.46 -3.02 17.18
N SER A 32 -10.84 -2.90 18.45
CA SER A 32 -11.73 -3.84 19.13
C SER A 32 -13.12 -3.29 19.47
N ALA A 33 -13.36 -1.97 19.43
CA ALA A 33 -14.68 -1.41 19.66
C ALA A 33 -14.97 -0.16 18.81
N GLY A 34 -15.90 -0.29 17.84
CA GLY A 34 -16.39 0.83 17.03
C GLY A 34 -15.49 1.23 15.87
N VAL A 35 -14.64 0.30 15.41
CA VAL A 35 -13.83 0.41 14.20
C VAL A 35 -14.34 -0.63 13.20
N GLU A 36 -14.72 -0.20 12.01
CA GLU A 36 -15.24 -1.05 10.92
C GLU A 36 -14.24 -1.05 9.76
N GLU A 37 -13.97 -2.21 9.18
CA GLU A 37 -13.25 -2.29 7.91
C GLU A 37 -14.19 -1.86 6.79
N ILE A 38 -13.88 -0.73 6.15
CA ILE A 38 -14.73 -0.15 5.10
C ILE A 38 -14.21 -0.44 3.68
N GLY A 39 -13.06 -1.11 3.58
CA GLY A 39 -12.53 -1.52 2.29
C GLY A 39 -11.04 -1.84 2.34
N GLN A 40 -10.50 -2.11 1.16
CA GLN A 40 -9.11 -2.48 0.98
C GLN A 40 -8.49 -1.69 -0.16
N VAL A 41 -7.33 -1.09 0.10
CA VAL A 41 -6.51 -0.45 -0.92
C VAL A 41 -5.44 -1.43 -1.36
N SER A 42 -5.34 -1.65 -2.67
CA SER A 42 -4.30 -2.47 -3.28
C SER A 42 -3.33 -1.61 -4.07
N PHE A 43 -2.04 -1.87 -3.88
CA PHE A 43 -0.93 -1.23 -4.58
C PHE A 43 -0.26 -2.25 -5.48
N ASP A 44 -0.18 -1.95 -6.77
CA ASP A 44 0.55 -2.78 -7.74
C ASP A 44 1.95 -2.20 -7.97
N PHE A 45 2.96 -3.01 -7.65
CA PHE A 45 4.38 -2.68 -7.83
C PHE A 45 4.97 -3.23 -9.13
N THR A 46 4.17 -3.76 -10.07
CA THR A 46 4.64 -4.37 -11.33
C THR A 46 5.47 -3.40 -12.19
N SER A 47 5.11 -2.11 -12.17
CA SER A 47 5.80 -1.06 -12.93
C SER A 47 7.00 -0.43 -12.21
N VAL A 48 7.34 -0.90 -11.01
CA VAL A 48 8.46 -0.37 -10.24
C VAL A 48 9.77 -0.91 -10.77
N ASP A 49 10.70 -0.02 -11.08
CA ASP A 49 12.09 -0.40 -11.36
C ASP A 49 12.76 -0.97 -10.11
N MET A 50 12.84 -2.30 -10.06
CA MET A 50 13.41 -3.05 -8.94
C MET A 50 14.94 -2.95 -8.87
N ALA A 51 15.61 -2.42 -9.89
CA ALA A 51 17.08 -2.39 -9.96
C ALA A 51 17.73 -1.56 -8.83
N GLY A 52 17.01 -0.57 -8.31
CA GLY A 52 17.48 0.28 -7.21
C GLY A 52 17.35 -0.33 -5.81
N PHE A 53 16.68 -1.48 -5.66
CA PHE A 53 16.35 -2.06 -4.36
C PHE A 53 17.35 -3.14 -3.93
N GLU A 54 17.51 -3.31 -2.61
CA GLU A 54 18.35 -4.37 -2.05
C GLU A 54 17.81 -5.73 -2.51
N LYS A 55 18.68 -6.60 -3.04
CA LYS A 55 18.29 -7.88 -3.62
C LYS A 55 18.99 -9.05 -2.93
N LYS A 56 18.24 -10.11 -2.67
CA LYS A 56 18.70 -11.38 -2.12
C LYS A 56 18.45 -12.50 -3.12
N ASN A 57 19.52 -13.16 -3.56
CA ASN A 57 19.43 -14.38 -4.36
C ASN A 57 18.92 -15.52 -3.47
N LEU A 58 17.85 -16.20 -3.90
CA LEU A 58 17.35 -17.38 -3.19
C LEU A 58 18.18 -18.60 -3.57
N LYS A 59 18.58 -19.39 -2.55
CA LYS A 59 19.36 -20.62 -2.74
C LYS A 59 18.55 -21.72 -3.45
N GLU A 60 17.22 -21.68 -3.39
CA GLU A 60 16.29 -22.72 -3.89
C GLU A 60 15.87 -22.58 -5.36
N GLY A 61 16.73 -22.04 -6.23
CA GLY A 61 16.46 -22.07 -7.67
C GLY A 61 17.28 -21.08 -8.47
N ARG A 62 17.81 -21.53 -9.61
CA ARG A 62 18.54 -20.66 -10.55
C ARG A 62 17.66 -19.48 -10.96
N GLY A 63 18.11 -18.27 -10.63
CA GLY A 63 17.50 -17.02 -11.07
C GLY A 63 16.33 -16.48 -10.23
N LYS A 64 16.04 -17.05 -9.05
CA LYS A 64 15.04 -16.46 -8.15
C LYS A 64 15.67 -15.35 -7.28
N VAL A 65 15.16 -14.13 -7.42
CA VAL A 65 15.60 -12.95 -6.68
C VAL A 65 14.44 -12.40 -5.85
N LYS A 66 14.69 -12.11 -4.56
CA LYS A 66 13.79 -11.29 -3.73
C LYS A 66 14.37 -9.88 -3.61
N TYR A 67 13.50 -8.89 -3.71
CA TYR A 67 13.84 -7.49 -3.49
C TYR A 67 13.22 -7.04 -2.17
N LYS A 68 13.99 -6.33 -1.36
CA LYS A 68 13.52 -5.68 -0.15
C LYS A 68 13.07 -4.27 -0.51
N VAL A 69 11.78 -4.03 -0.42
CA VAL A 69 11.15 -2.74 -0.71
C VAL A 69 10.66 -2.12 0.59
N GLU A 70 11.30 -1.03 1.00
CA GLU A 70 10.83 -0.19 2.10
C GLU A 70 10.07 0.99 1.51
N TYR A 71 8.83 1.19 1.95
CA TYR A 71 7.95 2.22 1.42
C TYR A 71 7.03 2.79 2.48
N GLU A 72 6.55 4.00 2.24
CA GLU A 72 5.60 4.70 3.09
C GLU A 72 4.26 4.74 2.39
N VAL A 73 3.22 4.34 3.11
CA VAL A 73 1.85 4.54 2.62
C VAL A 73 1.41 5.93 3.04
N ASN A 74 1.03 6.71 2.03
CA ASN A 74 0.52 8.05 2.15
C ASN A 74 -0.95 8.06 1.77
N VAL A 75 -1.69 8.93 2.43
CA VAL A 75 -3.10 9.17 2.16
C VAL A 75 -3.28 10.68 2.04
N ASP A 76 -3.84 11.11 0.92
CA ASP A 76 -4.24 12.48 0.67
C ASP A 76 -5.75 12.52 0.47
N PHE A 77 -6.44 13.31 1.28
CA PHE A 77 -7.89 13.47 1.19
C PHE A 77 -8.20 14.84 0.59
N ARG A 78 -8.67 14.80 -0.67
CA ARG A 78 -9.13 15.96 -1.40
C ARG A 78 -10.63 16.13 -1.20
N SER A 79 -10.98 16.85 -0.13
CA SER A 79 -12.35 17.09 0.29
C SER A 79 -13.16 17.94 -0.71
N ASP A 80 -12.49 18.78 -1.50
CA ASP A 80 -13.06 19.61 -2.56
C ASP A 80 -13.70 18.79 -3.68
N VAL A 81 -13.15 17.61 -3.95
CA VAL A 81 -13.61 16.71 -5.04
C VAL A 81 -14.07 15.34 -4.52
N GLY A 82 -14.05 15.12 -3.21
CA GLY A 82 -14.45 13.84 -2.62
C GLY A 82 -13.55 12.68 -3.09
N VAL A 83 -12.24 12.88 -3.12
CA VAL A 83 -11.27 11.86 -3.55
C VAL A 83 -10.31 11.52 -2.42
N LEU A 84 -10.21 10.23 -2.09
CA LEU A 84 -9.15 9.68 -1.25
C LEU A 84 -8.07 9.08 -2.14
N ARG A 85 -6.91 9.74 -2.19
CA ARG A 85 -5.76 9.23 -2.90
C ARG A 85 -4.85 8.47 -1.93
N CYS A 86 -4.58 7.21 -2.24
CA CYS A 86 -3.60 6.42 -1.52
C CYS A 86 -2.38 6.18 -2.41
N PHE A 87 -1.18 6.47 -1.92
CA PHE A 87 0.03 6.28 -2.70
C PHE A 87 1.19 5.80 -1.84
N CYS A 88 2.05 5.00 -2.45
CA CYS A 88 3.25 4.47 -1.84
C CYS A 88 4.46 5.25 -2.34
N THR A 89 5.27 5.76 -1.42
CA THR A 89 6.56 6.38 -1.75
C THR A 89 7.71 5.50 -1.28
N SER A 90 8.78 5.44 -2.06
CA SER A 90 10.06 4.90 -1.63
C SER A 90 11.17 5.82 -2.09
N ARG A 91 12.09 6.16 -1.18
CA ARG A 91 13.20 7.10 -1.44
C ARG A 91 12.74 8.41 -2.11
N GLY A 92 11.59 8.95 -1.68
CA GLY A 92 11.01 10.18 -2.22
C GLY A 92 10.32 10.07 -3.58
N LYS A 93 10.23 8.88 -4.18
CA LYS A 93 9.51 8.65 -5.45
C LYS A 93 8.24 7.84 -5.23
N THR A 94 7.16 8.19 -5.94
CA THR A 94 5.93 7.38 -5.93
C THR A 94 6.17 6.09 -6.71
N ILE A 95 5.92 4.95 -6.06
CA ILE A 95 6.12 3.61 -6.60
C ILE A 95 4.80 2.83 -6.75
N GLY A 96 3.68 3.42 -6.36
CA GLY A 96 2.35 2.87 -6.56
C GLY A 96 1.31 3.89 -6.11
N ALA A 97 0.18 3.99 -6.81
CA ALA A 97 -0.89 4.89 -6.44
C ALA A 97 -2.24 4.31 -6.84
N THR A 98 -3.25 4.59 -6.03
CA THR A 98 -4.66 4.35 -6.35
C THR A 98 -5.50 5.48 -5.78
N SER A 99 -6.70 5.67 -6.32
CA SER A 99 -7.64 6.68 -5.85
C SER A 99 -9.01 6.05 -5.67
N LEU A 100 -9.67 6.40 -4.58
CA LEU A 100 -11.08 6.10 -4.33
C LEU A 100 -11.88 7.38 -4.50
N HIS A 101 -12.88 7.34 -5.37
CA HIS A 101 -13.84 8.42 -5.56
C HIS A 101 -15.08 8.10 -4.74
N PHE A 102 -15.45 8.97 -3.80
CA PHE A 102 -16.65 8.73 -2.97
C PHE A 102 -17.95 8.89 -3.77
N SER A 103 -17.88 9.45 -4.98
CA SER A 103 -18.96 9.43 -5.98
C SER A 103 -19.40 8.02 -6.36
N ASP A 104 -18.48 7.03 -6.26
CA ASP A 104 -18.71 5.64 -6.66
C ASP A 104 -19.27 4.78 -5.51
N LEU A 105 -19.45 5.35 -4.31
CA LEU A 105 -19.90 4.65 -3.10
C LEU A 105 -21.40 4.77 -2.81
N THR A 106 -22.19 5.29 -3.75
CA THR A 106 -23.66 5.22 -3.65
C THR A 106 -24.15 3.83 -4.05
N THR A 107 -24.21 2.90 -3.09
CA THR A 107 -25.08 1.73 -3.15
C THR A 107 -25.78 1.52 -1.82
#